data_AF-A0A837I4G0-F1
#
_entry.id   AF-A0A837I4G0-F1
#
_cell.length_a   1.000
_cell.length_b   1.000
_cell.length_c   1.000
_cell.angle_alpha   90.00
_cell.angle_beta   90.00
_cell.angle_gamma   90.00
#
_symmetry.space_group_name_H-M   'P 1'
#
loop_
_entity.id
_entity.type
_entity.pdbx_description
1 polymer ?
#
loop_
_entity_poly.entity_id
_entity_poly.type
_entity_poly.pdbx_seq_one_letter_code
_entity_poly.pdbx_strand_id
1 'polypeptide(L)'
;MDTISLGLVLVIGLAFWGGWPLVAQASDIKDPLVRGFLVNAVTAIGFLPFLLGKMSGGVLNSSGGRILIVAGLFNFAGHLLFPKLQTMAGSQVSIYMTMIPALVIAASAVGGPIFYADAVTIPKIFFTLIIVIGIIGLAYTSVSLN
;
A
#
# COMPACT_ATOMS: atom_id res chain seq x y z
N MET A 1 -18.63 11.44 -4.11
CA MET A 1 -18.31 10.00 -3.99
C MET A 1 -19.59 9.30 -3.57
N ASP A 2 -20.00 8.24 -4.27
CA ASP A 2 -21.23 7.52 -3.96
C ASP A 2 -21.02 6.43 -2.89
N THR A 3 -22.12 5.89 -2.36
CA THR A 3 -22.11 4.86 -1.31
C THR A 3 -21.40 3.57 -1.77
N ILE A 4 -21.46 3.25 -3.07
CA ILE A 4 -20.81 2.07 -3.66
C ILE A 4 -19.29 2.22 -3.62
N SER A 5 -18.78 3.40 -3.99
CA SER A 5 -17.36 3.73 -3.90
C SER A 5 -16.85 3.64 -2.46
N LEU A 6 -17.65 4.10 -1.49
CA LEU A 6 -17.34 3.98 -0.06
C LEU A 6 -17.26 2.50 0.38
N GLY A 7 -18.23 1.68 -0.03
CA GLY A 7 -18.23 0.24 0.25
C GLY A 7 -17.01 -0.49 -0.33
N LEU A 8 -16.62 -0.17 -1.57
CA LEU A 8 -15.42 -0.72 -2.20
C LEU A 8 -14.14 -0.36 -1.44
N VAL A 9 -14.01 0.90 -1.01
CA VAL A 9 -12.86 1.35 -0.21
C VAL A 9 -12.76 0.56 1.09
N LEU A 10 -13.89 0.30 1.77
CA LEU A 10 -13.89 -0.48 3.02
C LEU A 10 -13.48 -1.93 2.78
N VAL A 11 -14.00 -2.58 1.74
CA VAL A 11 -13.65 -3.97 1.41
C VAL A 11 -12.17 -4.08 1.03
N ILE A 12 -11.69 -3.20 0.15
CA ILE A 12 -10.29 -3.16 -0.28
C ILE A 12 -9.37 -2.85 0.90
N GLY A 13 -9.72 -1.84 1.70
CA GLY A 13 -8.91 -1.38 2.82
C GLY A 13 -8.81 -2.40 3.95
N LEU A 14 -9.94 -2.93 4.42
CA LEU A 14 -9.97 -3.80 5.59
C LEU A 14 -9.63 -5.25 5.25
N ALA A 15 -10.31 -5.85 4.28
CA ALA A 15 -10.17 -7.27 3.99
C ALA A 15 -8.86 -7.57 3.24
N PHE A 16 -8.58 -6.79 2.19
CA PHE A 16 -7.45 -7.06 1.32
C PHE A 16 -6.17 -6.39 1.83
N TRP A 17 -6.16 -5.08 2.04
CA TRP A 17 -4.96 -4.35 2.49
C TRP A 17 -4.60 -4.60 3.96
N GLY A 18 -5.59 -4.69 4.85
CA GLY A 18 -5.37 -5.01 6.27
C GLY A 18 -5.11 -6.49 6.55
N GLY A 19 -5.72 -7.39 5.77
CA GLY A 19 -5.66 -8.84 6.02
C GLY A 19 -4.41 -9.52 5.47
N TRP A 20 -3.95 -9.15 4.27
CA TRP A 20 -2.81 -9.84 3.63
C TRP A 20 -1.51 -9.84 4.45
N PRO A 21 -1.14 -8.78 5.19
CA PRO A 21 0.07 -8.79 6.01
C PRO A 21 0.03 -9.81 7.14
N LEU A 22 -1.17 -10.02 7.71
CA LEU A 22 -1.40 -10.98 8.79
C LEU A 22 -1.29 -12.42 8.28
N VAL A 23 -1.91 -12.70 7.12
CA VAL A 23 -1.80 -14.02 6.46
C VAL A 23 -0.36 -14.30 6.03
N ALA A 24 0.33 -13.30 5.47
CA ALA A 24 1.73 -13.42 5.11
C ALA A 24 2.58 -13.74 6.34
N GLN A 25 2.34 -13.07 7.47
CA GLN A 25 3.07 -13.34 8.71
C GLN A 25 2.83 -14.77 9.21
N ALA A 26 1.59 -15.25 9.14
CA ALA A 26 1.22 -16.60 9.53
C ALA A 26 1.81 -17.70 8.63
N SER A 27 2.19 -17.39 7.38
CA SER A 27 2.76 -18.37 6.43
C SER A 27 4.17 -18.88 6.81
N ASP A 28 4.84 -18.23 7.77
CA ASP A 28 6.19 -18.51 8.25
C ASP A 28 7.32 -18.43 7.21
N ILE A 29 7.04 -18.13 5.94
CA ILE A 29 8.05 -17.83 4.93
C ILE A 29 8.82 -16.58 5.38
N LYS A 30 10.14 -16.67 5.58
CA LYS A 30 10.98 -15.55 6.03
C LYS A 30 11.71 -14.83 4.91
N ASP A 31 11.92 -15.50 3.79
CA ASP A 31 12.58 -14.90 2.64
C ASP A 31 11.67 -13.82 2.01
N PRO A 32 12.10 -12.54 1.97
CA PRO A 32 11.28 -11.44 1.46
C PRO A 32 11.06 -11.52 -0.06
N LEU A 33 12.01 -12.09 -0.82
CA LEU A 33 11.87 -12.28 -2.26
C LEU A 33 10.84 -13.34 -2.56
N VAL A 34 10.88 -14.47 -1.84
CA VAL A 34 9.91 -15.57 -2.02
C VAL A 34 8.51 -15.10 -1.65
N ARG A 35 8.33 -14.41 -0.51
CA ARG A 35 7.01 -13.84 -0.15
C ARG A 35 6.51 -12.83 -1.17
N GLY A 36 7.36 -11.87 -1.55
CA GLY A 36 7.03 -10.85 -2.53
C GLY A 36 6.63 -11.47 -3.87
N PHE A 37 7.38 -12.48 -4.32
CA PHE A 37 7.07 -13.23 -5.53
C PHE A 37 5.72 -13.94 -5.43
N LEU A 38 5.45 -14.71 -4.36
CA LEU A 38 4.20 -15.45 -4.22
C LEU A 38 2.96 -14.55 -4.18
N VAL A 39 3.03 -13.42 -3.45
CA VAL A 39 1.95 -12.42 -3.39
C VAL A 39 1.67 -11.83 -4.77
N ASN A 40 2.71 -11.53 -5.55
CA ASN A 40 2.56 -10.92 -6.87
C ASN A 40 2.26 -11.95 -7.97
N ALA A 41 2.69 -13.20 -7.85
CA ALA A 41 2.45 -14.26 -8.82
C ALA A 41 0.95 -14.58 -8.93
N VAL A 42 0.26 -14.69 -7.78
CA VAL A 42 -1.20 -14.88 -7.77
C VAL A 42 -1.91 -13.71 -8.45
N THR A 43 -1.47 -12.49 -8.18
CA THR A 43 -2.02 -11.28 -8.81
C THR A 43 -1.80 -11.30 -10.32
N ALA A 44 -0.57 -11.54 -10.78
CA ALA A 44 -0.23 -11.60 -12.19
C ALA A 44 -1.03 -12.68 -12.93
N ILE A 45 -1.08 -13.91 -12.39
CA ILE A 45 -1.84 -15.02 -12.96
C ILE A 45 -3.33 -14.70 -13.00
N GLY A 46 -3.88 -14.13 -11.93
CA GLY A 46 -5.29 -13.72 -11.86
C GLY A 46 -5.66 -12.68 -12.91
N PHE A 47 -4.73 -11.80 -13.30
CA PHE A 47 -4.96 -10.82 -14.35
C PHE A 47 -4.79 -11.37 -15.78
N LEU A 48 -4.04 -12.45 -15.99
CA LEU A 48 -3.73 -12.98 -17.33
C LEU A 48 -4.96 -13.12 -18.26
N PRO A 49 -6.10 -13.69 -17.83
CA PRO A 49 -7.28 -13.82 -18.70
C PRO A 49 -7.83 -12.48 -19.20
N PHE A 50 -7.64 -11.41 -18.42
CA PHE A 50 -8.16 -10.08 -18.70
C PHE A 50 -7.21 -9.22 -19.55
N LEU A 51 -5.96 -9.67 -19.72
CA LEU A 51 -4.90 -8.97 -20.46
C LEU A 51 -4.81 -9.39 -21.93
N LEU A 52 -5.37 -10.56 -22.28
CA LEU A 52 -5.37 -11.05 -23.66
C LEU A 52 -6.05 -10.03 -24.59
N GLY A 53 -5.33 -9.64 -25.65
CA GLY A 53 -5.80 -8.65 -26.64
C GLY A 53 -5.74 -7.17 -26.18
N LYS A 54 -5.37 -6.89 -24.91
CA LYS A 54 -5.25 -5.52 -24.38
C LYS A 54 -3.80 -5.04 -24.29
N MET A 55 -2.85 -5.95 -24.25
CA MET A 55 -1.42 -5.66 -24.26
C MET A 55 -0.94 -5.42 -25.70
N SER A 56 -0.44 -4.21 -25.98
CA SER A 56 0.20 -3.89 -27.25
C SER A 56 1.53 -3.16 -27.02
N GLY A 57 2.45 -3.27 -27.99
CA GLY A 57 3.74 -2.54 -27.93
C GLY A 57 3.55 -1.02 -27.85
N GLY A 58 2.45 -0.49 -28.41
CA GLY A 58 2.09 0.93 -28.29
C GLY A 58 1.73 1.34 -26.86
N VAL A 59 1.02 0.49 -26.12
CA VAL A 59 0.70 0.75 -24.70
C VAL A 59 1.97 0.79 -23.86
N LEU A 60 2.89 -0.16 -24.06
CA LEU A 60 4.14 -0.24 -23.31
C LEU A 60 5.10 0.94 -23.60
N ASN A 61 5.11 1.43 -24.84
CA ASN A 61 5.95 2.55 -25.24
C ASN A 61 5.32 3.94 -24.97
N SER A 62 4.03 3.99 -24.66
CA SER A 62 3.32 5.22 -24.31
C SER A 62 3.89 5.87 -23.04
N SER A 63 3.69 7.18 -22.90
CA SER A 63 4.05 7.91 -21.67
C SER A 63 3.39 7.28 -20.42
N GLY A 64 2.11 6.91 -20.52
CA GLY A 64 1.39 6.22 -19.45
C GLY A 64 1.98 4.85 -19.10
N GLY A 65 2.38 4.08 -20.11
CA GLY A 65 3.08 2.80 -19.91
C GLY A 65 4.40 2.96 -19.15
N ARG A 66 5.21 3.96 -19.50
CA ARG A 66 6.48 4.26 -18.80
C ARG A 66 6.25 4.70 -17.35
N ILE A 67 5.24 5.53 -17.09
CA ILE A 67 4.88 5.93 -15.72
C ILE A 67 4.44 4.70 -14.90
N LEU A 68 3.65 3.80 -15.48
CA LEU A 68 3.24 2.56 -14.81
C LEU A 68 4.43 1.62 -14.54
N ILE A 69 5.44 1.58 -15.40
CA ILE A 69 6.67 0.84 -15.12
C ILE A 69 7.38 1.41 -13.90
N VAL A 70 7.49 2.74 -13.80
CA VAL A 70 8.07 3.41 -12.62
C VAL A 70 7.24 3.12 -11.36
N ALA A 71 5.92 3.16 -11.44
CA ALA A 71 5.04 2.78 -10.33
C ALA A 71 5.26 1.31 -9.92
N GLY A 72 5.44 0.41 -10.89
CA GLY A 72 5.79 -0.99 -10.66
C GLY A 72 7.12 -1.17 -9.93
N LEU A 73 8.13 -0.35 -10.25
CA LEU A 73 9.43 -0.35 -9.55
C LEU A 73 9.29 0.10 -8.08
N PHE A 74 8.49 1.13 -7.81
CA PHE A 74 8.18 1.53 -6.43
C PHE A 74 7.44 0.42 -5.68
N ASN A 75 6.47 -0.23 -6.33
CA ASN A 75 5.75 -1.34 -5.73
C ASN A 75 6.68 -2.54 -5.43
N PHE A 76 7.58 -2.87 -6.35
CA PHE A 76 8.59 -3.91 -6.15
C PHE A 76 9.50 -3.59 -4.96
N ALA A 77 10.03 -2.36 -4.88
CA ALA A 77 10.84 -1.92 -3.75
C ALA A 77 10.04 -2.02 -2.43
N GLY A 78 8.76 -1.63 -2.45
CA GLY A 78 7.84 -1.84 -1.33
C GLY A 78 7.77 -3.30 -0.90
N HIS A 79 7.56 -4.22 -1.85
CA HIS A 79 7.51 -5.67 -1.57
C HIS A 79 8.84 -6.27 -1.11
N LEU A 80 9.99 -5.64 -1.38
CA LEU A 80 11.28 -6.08 -0.81
C LEU A 80 11.47 -5.65 0.64
N LEU A 81 10.96 -4.46 0.99
CA LEU A 81 11.17 -3.84 2.30
C LEU A 81 10.08 -4.25 3.30
N PHE A 82 8.84 -4.37 2.84
CA PHE A 82 7.67 -4.64 3.68
C PHE A 82 7.76 -5.96 4.45
N PRO A 83 8.18 -7.09 3.85
CA PRO A 83 8.29 -8.34 4.60
C PRO A 83 9.38 -8.29 5.68
N LYS A 84 10.45 -7.50 5.48
CA LYS A 84 11.48 -7.32 6.52
C LYS A 84 10.88 -6.73 7.79
N LEU A 85 9.92 -5.82 7.68
CA LEU A 85 9.23 -5.23 8.83
C LEU A 85 8.28 -6.21 9.53
N GLN A 86 7.81 -7.25 8.83
CA GLN A 86 6.96 -8.30 9.40
C GLN A 86 7.78 -9.36 10.14
N THR A 87 8.97 -9.65 9.65
CA THR A 87 9.81 -10.75 10.15
C THR A 87 10.94 -10.30 11.06
N MET A 88 11.10 -8.99 11.32
CA MET A 88 12.13 -8.47 12.21
C MET A 88 11.87 -8.92 13.65
N ALA A 89 12.88 -9.48 14.31
CA ALA A 89 12.76 -9.91 15.71
C ALA A 89 12.42 -8.70 16.60
N GLY A 90 11.42 -8.87 17.48
CA GLY A 90 10.90 -7.78 18.30
C GLY A 90 9.95 -6.81 17.58
N SER A 91 9.69 -7.01 16.28
CA SER A 91 8.71 -6.18 15.57
C SER A 91 7.28 -6.53 15.95
N GLN A 92 6.49 -5.52 16.31
CA GLN A 92 5.06 -5.68 16.44
C GLN A 92 4.39 -5.37 15.11
N VAL A 93 3.94 -6.41 14.41
CA VAL A 93 3.22 -6.28 13.13
C VAL A 93 2.05 -5.30 13.26
N SER A 94 1.35 -5.28 14.41
CA SER A 94 0.28 -4.33 14.72
C SER A 94 0.70 -2.86 14.63
N ILE A 95 1.96 -2.52 14.94
CA ILE A 95 2.49 -1.14 14.83
C ILE A 95 2.92 -0.86 13.39
N TYR A 96 3.81 -1.68 12.83
CA TYR A 96 4.38 -1.37 11.52
C TYR A 96 3.32 -1.39 10.41
N MET A 97 2.33 -2.29 10.50
CA MET A 97 1.24 -2.36 9.53
C MET A 97 0.21 -1.24 9.70
N THR A 98 0.16 -0.54 10.85
CA THR A 98 -0.67 0.66 11.03
C THR A 98 0.06 1.94 10.63
N MET A 99 1.39 1.98 10.78
CA MET A 99 2.21 3.12 10.34
C MET A 99 2.23 3.30 8.82
N ILE A 100 2.23 2.21 8.05
CA ILE A 100 2.39 2.28 6.59
C ILE A 100 1.17 2.95 5.92
N PRO A 101 -0.09 2.57 6.22
CA PRO A 101 -1.27 3.31 5.75
C PRO A 101 -1.24 4.81 6.09
N ALA A 102 -0.70 5.19 7.25
CA ALA A 102 -0.51 6.59 7.64
C ALA A 102 0.38 7.35 6.66
N LEU A 103 1.53 6.77 6.35
CA LEU A 103 2.51 7.35 5.45
C LEU A 103 1.95 7.43 4.03
N VAL A 104 1.13 6.45 3.62
CA VAL A 104 0.40 6.49 2.35
C VAL A 104 -0.61 7.64 2.33
N ILE A 105 -1.34 7.88 3.43
CA ILE A 105 -2.27 9.00 3.55
C ILE A 105 -1.52 10.34 3.47
N ALA A 106 -0.41 10.48 4.18
CA ALA A 106 0.43 11.68 4.12
C ALA A 106 1.00 11.91 2.71
N ALA A 107 1.56 10.86 2.09
CA ALA A 107 2.08 10.92 0.73
C ALA A 107 0.98 11.29 -0.28
N SER A 108 -0.23 10.78 -0.11
CA SER A 108 -1.38 11.07 -0.98
C SER A 108 -1.92 12.49 -0.78
N ALA A 109 -1.90 13.00 0.46
CA ALA A 109 -2.32 14.37 0.78
C ALA A 109 -1.39 15.43 0.15
N VAL A 110 -0.10 15.10 -0.03
CA VAL A 110 0.87 15.96 -0.72
C VAL A 110 0.89 15.70 -2.22
N GLY A 111 0.89 14.43 -2.62
CA GLY A 111 0.96 14.01 -4.02
C GLY A 111 -0.29 14.34 -4.82
N GLY A 112 -1.48 14.22 -4.22
CA GLY A 112 -2.75 14.53 -4.88
C GLY A 112 -2.78 15.95 -5.49
N PRO A 113 -2.51 16.99 -4.69
CA PRO A 113 -2.39 18.36 -5.18
C PRO A 113 -1.29 18.56 -6.24
N ILE A 114 -0.12 17.92 -6.06
CA ILE A 114 1.03 18.10 -6.96
C ILE A 114 0.79 17.45 -8.33
N PHE A 115 0.30 16.21 -8.35
CA PHE A 115 0.21 15.41 -9.57
C PHE A 115 -1.16 15.48 -10.25
N TYR A 116 -2.23 15.75 -9.50
CA TYR A 116 -3.60 15.73 -10.02
C TYR A 116 -4.35 17.07 -9.86
N ALA A 117 -3.67 18.12 -9.36
CA ALA A 117 -4.27 19.42 -9.08
C ALA A 117 -5.50 19.34 -8.14
N ASP A 118 -5.50 18.36 -7.25
CA ASP A 118 -6.59 18.20 -6.28
C ASP A 118 -6.70 19.41 -5.36
N ALA A 119 -7.94 19.83 -5.11
CA ALA A 119 -8.20 20.93 -4.19
C ALA A 119 -7.71 20.58 -2.77
N VAL A 120 -6.81 21.42 -2.26
CA VAL A 120 -6.35 21.42 -0.87
C VAL A 120 -7.35 22.21 -0.04
N THR A 121 -8.12 21.52 0.79
CA THR A 121 -9.12 22.14 1.65
C THR A 121 -8.70 22.02 3.11
N ILE A 122 -9.09 22.99 3.94
CA ILE A 122 -8.81 22.98 5.38
C ILE A 122 -9.29 21.68 6.05
N PRO A 123 -10.50 21.15 5.76
CA PRO A 123 -10.93 19.87 6.31
C PRO A 123 -10.01 18.70 5.94
N LYS A 124 -9.55 18.61 4.68
CA LYS A 124 -8.63 17.53 4.25
C LYS A 124 -7.32 17.60 5.02
N ILE A 125 -6.76 18.80 5.19
CA ILE A 125 -5.53 19.00 5.97
C ILE A 125 -5.76 18.56 7.42
N PHE A 126 -6.83 19.04 8.06
CA PHE A 126 -7.14 18.75 9.45
C PHE A 126 -7.26 17.25 9.72
N PHE A 127 -8.06 16.53 8.93
CA PHE A 127 -8.23 15.09 9.12
C PHE A 127 -6.96 14.30 8.79
N THR A 128 -6.18 14.72 7.79
CA THR A 128 -4.86 14.13 7.50
C THR A 128 -3.93 14.27 8.71
N LEU A 129 -3.88 15.46 9.32
CA LEU A 129 -3.05 15.72 10.51
C LEU A 129 -3.48 14.87 11.71
N ILE A 130 -4.78 14.74 11.96
CA ILE A 130 -5.29 13.88 13.04
C ILE A 130 -4.82 12.44 12.86
N ILE A 131 -4.91 11.89 11.65
CA ILE A 131 -4.48 10.52 11.35
C ILE A 131 -2.98 10.36 11.60
N VAL A 132 -2.17 11.30 11.10
CA VAL A 132 -0.72 11.28 11.29
C VAL A 132 -0.35 11.38 12.77
N ILE A 133 -0.96 12.29 13.52
CA ILE A 133 -0.72 12.46 14.97
C ILE A 133 -1.12 11.19 15.74
N GLY A 134 -2.30 10.63 15.45
CA GLY A 134 -2.77 9.41 16.10
C GLY A 134 -1.81 8.24 15.91
N ILE A 135 -1.21 8.14 14.72
CA ILE A 135 -0.27 7.07 14.39
C ILE A 135 1.10 7.31 15.04
N ILE A 136 1.58 8.55 15.09
CA ILE A 136 2.78 8.89 15.87
C ILE A 136 2.57 8.56 17.35
N GLY A 137 1.39 8.87 17.90
CA GLY A 137 1.03 8.52 19.28
C GLY A 137 1.02 7.01 19.52
N LEU A 138 0.46 6.23 18.59
CA LEU A 138 0.47 4.77 18.65
C LEU A 138 1.89 4.20 18.60
N ALA A 139 2.73 4.71 17.71
CA ALA A 139 4.12 4.31 17.61
C ALA A 139 4.90 4.66 18.88
N TYR A 140 4.74 5.89 19.39
CA TYR A 140 5.41 6.35 20.62
C TYR A 140 5.04 5.51 21.83
N THR A 141 3.73 5.32 22.07
CA THR A 141 3.25 4.51 23.20
C THR A 141 3.81 3.10 23.14
N SER A 142 3.84 2.52 21.96
CA SER A 142 4.36 1.17 21.77
C SER A 142 5.88 1.05 21.93
N VAL A 143 6.66 2.10 21.65
CA VAL A 143 8.11 2.11 21.96
C VAL A 143 8.37 2.40 23.44
N SER A 144 7.57 3.26 24.07
CA SER A 144 7.78 3.68 25.47
C SER A 144 7.31 2.68 26.53
N LEU A 145 6.44 1.73 26.16
CA LEU A 145 5.84 0.74 27.05
C LEU A 145 6.47 -0.66 26.93
N ASN A 146 7.44 -0.85 26.04
CA ASN A 146 8.29 -2.04 25.95
C ASN A 146 9.71 -1.71 26.43
#